data_AF-A0A7S2QEB6-F1
#
_entry.id   AF-A0A7S2QEB6-F1
#
_cell.length_a   1.000
_cell.length_b   1.000
_cell.length_c   1.000
_cell.angle_alpha   90.00
_cell.angle_beta   90.00
_cell.angle_gamma   90.00
#
_symmetry.space_group_name_H-M   'P 1'
#
loop_
_entity.id
_entity.type
_entity.pdbx_description
1 polymer ?
#
loop_
_entity_poly.entity_id
_entity_poly.type
_entity_poly.pdbx_seq_one_letter_code
_entity_poly.pdbx_strand_id
1 'polypeptide(L)'
;ASSAARAGVDDGSQAAKAQALKMPVDLIVRAVRDGGSGGGRSVVMQTWDFAGDDLYYNMAHVFISTFGVYCLVLDLSSWREREVPDADRAASLDFWLSAVFVHAPDARLVIVGSHADAIPEDQRAAAYQRVSDHLHERLDRMPSLFARLRGNEEDQLLFFPVDNSRSTEQGQQGVDRLRAALNGLALEAAERMQRIPTRWAHFFHELGRAGGAPRERPFRTLQECRRLGEEFGLTEASGELEPCLALFHGLGQLLYFKGSPAVVLDPQWLLDAMAEVVGCPRVLANQPPPLTAALFSGGELDKGLLAHLWRGERFAGHAATLEAFLEHFDLLVPALSDGAPSRWLVPSRLPRCGGGPPMGGGGV
;
A
#
# COMPACT_ATOMS: atom_id res chain seq x y z
N ALA A 1 33.49 -38.23 1.65
CA ALA A 1 33.16 -39.24 2.69
C ALA A 1 32.37 -38.52 3.77
N SER A 2 31.03 -38.62 3.80
CA SER A 2 30.26 -39.73 4.43
C SER A 2 30.42 -39.70 5.95
N SER A 3 29.40 -39.75 6.82
CA SER A 3 27.92 -39.76 6.74
C SER A 3 27.43 -39.61 8.19
N ALA A 4 26.39 -38.83 8.48
CA ALA A 4 25.01 -39.26 8.78
C ALA A 4 24.76 -40.06 10.07
N ALA A 5 23.87 -39.52 10.91
CA ALA A 5 22.67 -40.17 11.51
C ALA A 5 22.02 -39.14 12.46
N ARG A 6 20.92 -38.44 12.13
CA ARG A 6 19.50 -38.84 12.14
C ARG A 6 19.05 -39.60 13.41
N ALA A 7 18.24 -38.94 14.22
CA ALA A 7 17.07 -39.51 14.87
C ALA A 7 15.95 -38.47 14.79
N GLY A 8 14.84 -38.84 14.16
CA GLY A 8 13.66 -37.99 13.99
C GLY A 8 12.70 -38.12 15.16
N VAL A 9 11.92 -37.07 15.36
CA VAL A 9 10.58 -37.16 15.93
C VAL A 9 9.65 -36.53 14.91
N ASP A 10 8.77 -37.38 14.42
CA ASP A 10 7.63 -37.09 13.57
C ASP A 10 6.58 -36.42 14.47
N ASP A 11 6.23 -35.16 14.18
CA ASP A 11 4.95 -34.63 14.63
C ASP A 11 4.31 -33.91 13.44
N GLY A 12 3.31 -34.59 12.90
CA GLY A 12 2.55 -34.19 11.74
C GLY A 12 1.67 -32.99 12.07
N SER A 13 2.24 -31.80 12.02
CA SER A 13 1.48 -30.59 11.77
C SER A 13 1.57 -30.30 10.28
N GLN A 14 0.56 -30.76 9.53
CA GLN A 14 0.19 -30.17 8.26
C GLN A 14 -0.10 -28.68 8.49
N ALA A 15 0.94 -27.85 8.51
CA ALA A 15 0.83 -26.43 8.27
C ALA A 15 0.46 -26.30 6.80
N ALA A 16 -0.83 -26.51 6.50
CA ALA A 16 -1.44 -26.06 5.28
C ALA A 16 -0.98 -24.62 5.11
N LYS A 17 -0.23 -24.36 4.04
CA LYS A 17 0.07 -23.01 3.56
C LYS A 17 -1.28 -22.36 3.33
N ALA A 18 -1.80 -21.70 4.35
CA ALA A 18 -2.97 -20.86 4.27
C ALA A 18 -2.56 -19.70 3.36
N GLN A 19 -2.76 -19.88 2.05
CA GLN A 19 -3.00 -18.76 1.17
C GLN A 19 -4.08 -17.95 1.88
N ALA A 20 -3.72 -16.75 2.34
CA ALA A 20 -4.66 -15.83 2.93
C ALA A 20 -5.80 -15.63 1.91
N LEU A 21 -6.91 -16.32 2.15
CA LEU A 21 -8.13 -16.13 1.40
C LEU A 21 -8.53 -14.67 1.63
N LYS A 22 -8.42 -13.87 0.57
CA LYS A 22 -8.74 -12.43 0.55
C LYS A 22 -10.10 -12.10 1.19
N MET A 23 -11.06 -13.02 1.06
CA MET A 23 -12.17 -13.11 2.00
C MET A 23 -12.29 -14.53 2.55
N PRO A 24 -12.43 -14.69 3.88
CA PRO A 24 -12.55 -16.01 4.51
C PRO A 24 -13.94 -16.60 4.24
N VAL A 25 -14.07 -17.28 3.11
CA VAL A 25 -15.32 -17.95 2.69
C VAL A 25 -15.76 -18.99 3.73
N ASP A 26 -14.83 -19.56 4.49
CA ASP A 26 -15.10 -20.43 5.64
C ASP A 26 -15.88 -19.72 6.75
N LEU A 27 -15.63 -18.43 6.99
CA LEU A 27 -16.41 -17.64 7.94
C LEU A 27 -17.82 -17.35 7.42
N ILE A 28 -17.97 -17.13 6.11
CA ILE A 28 -19.29 -16.98 5.47
C ILE A 28 -20.07 -18.31 5.57
N VAL A 29 -19.42 -19.43 5.27
CA VAL A 29 -20.03 -20.77 5.35
C VAL A 29 -20.41 -21.12 6.80
N ARG A 30 -19.58 -20.79 7.78
CA ARG A 30 -19.90 -20.96 9.22
C ARG A 30 -21.09 -20.09 9.63
N ALA A 31 -21.09 -18.81 9.28
CA ALA A 31 -22.18 -17.89 9.61
C ALA A 31 -23.53 -18.34 9.01
N VAL A 32 -23.51 -18.87 7.78
CA VAL A 32 -24.70 -19.43 7.11
C VAL A 32 -25.18 -20.73 7.78
N ARG A 33 -24.25 -21.59 8.23
CA ARG A 33 -24.57 -22.86 8.92
C ARG A 33 -25.12 -22.65 10.34
N ASP A 34 -24.62 -21.66 11.06
CA ASP A 34 -24.98 -21.42 12.48
C ASP A 34 -26.25 -20.57 12.65
N GLY A 35 -27.00 -20.32 11.57
CA GLY A 35 -28.29 -19.62 11.60
C GLY A 35 -28.23 -18.20 12.18
N GLY A 36 -27.06 -17.56 12.17
CA GLY A 36 -26.84 -16.22 12.73
C GLY A 36 -26.99 -16.10 14.26
N SER A 37 -27.06 -17.21 15.01
CA SER A 37 -27.52 -17.18 16.41
C SER A 37 -26.43 -17.33 17.51
N GLY A 38 -25.13 -17.29 17.19
CA GLY A 38 -24.12 -17.40 18.26
C GLY A 38 -22.65 -17.12 17.96
N GLY A 39 -22.27 -16.62 16.79
CA GLY A 39 -20.86 -16.40 16.45
C GLY A 39 -20.39 -15.00 16.80
N GLY A 40 -19.37 -14.87 17.66
CA GLY A 40 -18.71 -13.59 17.94
C GLY A 40 -18.31 -12.86 16.65
N ARG A 41 -18.37 -11.52 16.67
CA ARG A 41 -17.91 -10.69 15.55
C ARG A 41 -16.42 -10.98 15.31
N SER A 42 -16.11 -11.57 14.17
CA SER A 42 -14.74 -11.82 13.73
C SER A 42 -14.35 -10.74 12.73
N VAL A 43 -13.27 -10.01 13.02
CA VAL A 43 -12.65 -9.05 12.10
C VAL A 43 -11.35 -9.63 11.59
N VAL A 44 -11.16 -9.61 10.28
CA VAL A 44 -9.89 -9.99 9.64
C VAL A 44 -9.19 -8.72 9.20
N MET A 45 -7.95 -8.54 9.64
CA MET A 45 -7.10 -7.44 9.24
C MET A 45 -6.02 -7.96 8.29
N GLN A 46 -5.76 -7.20 7.23
CA GLN A 46 -4.64 -7.43 6.33
C GLN A 46 -3.67 -6.27 6.45
N THR A 47 -2.42 -6.58 6.77
CA THR A 47 -1.35 -5.58 6.92
C THR A 47 -0.57 -5.45 5.62
N TRP A 48 -0.34 -4.21 5.21
CA TRP A 48 0.53 -3.85 4.09
C TRP A 48 1.70 -3.04 4.65
N ASP A 49 2.91 -3.40 4.26
CA ASP A 49 4.12 -2.67 4.62
C ASP A 49 4.67 -1.99 3.36
N PHE A 50 4.67 -0.65 3.37
CA PHE A 50 5.25 0.15 2.30
C PHE A 50 6.69 0.45 2.68
N ALA A 51 7.64 -0.24 2.03
CA ALA A 51 9.05 0.05 2.21
C ALA A 51 9.31 1.54 1.90
N GLY A 52 9.89 2.27 2.85
CA GLY A 52 10.10 3.71 2.79
C GLY A 52 11.18 4.19 1.81
N ASP A 53 11.50 3.40 0.77
CA ASP A 53 12.43 3.83 -0.29
C ASP A 53 11.78 4.91 -1.15
N ASP A 54 12.56 5.92 -1.57
CA ASP A 54 12.17 7.02 -2.47
C ASP A 54 11.42 6.55 -3.73
N LEU A 55 11.70 5.32 -4.17
CA LEU A 55 11.04 4.70 -5.30
C LEU A 55 9.53 4.54 -5.11
N TYR A 56 9.10 4.21 -3.89
CA TYR A 56 7.70 3.92 -3.58
C TYR A 56 6.86 5.18 -3.35
N TYR A 57 7.48 6.34 -3.08
CA TYR A 57 6.76 7.60 -2.87
C TYR A 57 5.86 7.95 -4.07
N ASN A 58 6.39 7.79 -5.28
CA ASN A 58 5.65 8.10 -6.51
C ASN A 58 4.53 7.09 -6.81
N MET A 59 4.50 5.94 -6.13
CA MET A 59 3.58 4.84 -6.41
C MET A 59 2.60 4.58 -5.27
N ALA A 60 2.90 5.06 -4.05
CA ALA A 60 2.16 4.75 -2.84
C ALA A 60 0.67 5.07 -2.97
N HIS A 61 0.33 6.20 -3.61
CA HIS A 61 -1.04 6.65 -3.81
C HIS A 61 -1.94 5.64 -4.56
N VAL A 62 -1.37 4.75 -5.38
CA VAL A 62 -2.10 3.70 -6.11
C VAL A 62 -2.64 2.63 -5.16
N PHE A 63 -2.00 2.43 -4.02
CA PHE A 63 -2.29 1.35 -3.07
C PHE A 63 -2.94 1.85 -1.77
N ILE A 64 -3.16 3.15 -1.65
CA ILE A 64 -3.89 3.75 -0.54
C ILE A 64 -5.39 3.45 -0.74
N SER A 65 -6.03 2.88 0.28
CA SER A 65 -7.43 2.47 0.26
C SER A 65 -8.25 3.23 1.29
N THR A 66 -9.54 3.38 1.02
CA THR A 66 -10.45 4.23 1.80
C THR A 66 -10.80 3.65 3.17
N PHE A 67 -10.92 2.32 3.31
CA PHE A 67 -11.39 1.67 4.55
C PHE A 67 -10.26 1.15 5.45
N GLY A 68 -9.05 1.70 5.32
CA GLY A 68 -7.86 1.27 6.06
C GLY A 68 -7.68 1.90 7.44
N VAL A 69 -6.80 1.29 8.23
CA VAL A 69 -6.13 1.92 9.36
C VAL A 69 -4.69 2.18 8.95
N TYR A 70 -4.31 3.45 8.86
CA TYR A 70 -2.95 3.89 8.53
C TYR A 70 -2.12 3.96 9.79
N CYS A 71 -1.03 3.21 9.82
CA CYS A 71 -0.07 3.21 10.90
C CYS A 71 1.19 3.94 10.43
N LEU A 72 1.40 5.16 10.93
CA LEU A 72 2.60 5.93 10.64
C LEU A 72 3.65 5.64 11.73
N VAL A 73 4.82 5.14 11.35
CA VAL A 73 5.87 4.76 12.30
C VAL A 73 6.99 5.81 12.30
N LEU A 74 7.29 6.36 13.48
CA LEU A 74 8.35 7.34 13.73
C LEU A 74 9.47 6.72 14.54
N ASP A 75 10.71 7.13 14.30
CA ASP A 75 11.87 6.74 15.11
C ASP A 75 12.11 7.74 16.24
N LEU A 76 11.63 7.40 17.45
CA LEU A 76 11.72 8.28 18.62
C LEU A 76 13.17 8.56 19.04
N SER A 77 14.13 7.68 18.72
CA SER A 77 15.53 7.88 19.09
C SER A 77 16.11 9.17 18.51
N SER A 78 15.56 9.65 17.39
CA SER A 78 15.97 10.91 16.77
C SER A 78 15.59 12.16 17.55
N TRP A 79 14.64 12.03 18.50
CA TRP A 79 14.25 13.07 19.45
C TRP A 79 14.95 12.90 20.81
N ARG A 80 16.03 12.13 20.93
CA ARG A 80 16.76 12.06 22.20
C ARG A 80 17.38 13.42 22.56
N GLU A 81 18.19 13.95 21.66
CA GLU A 81 19.02 15.16 21.89
C GLU A 81 18.59 16.39 21.07
N ARG A 82 17.75 16.20 20.04
CA ARG A 82 17.33 17.26 19.12
C ARG A 82 15.90 17.70 19.39
N GLU A 83 15.65 19.01 19.38
CA GLU A 83 14.29 19.55 19.47
C GLU A 83 13.45 19.20 18.23
N VAL A 84 14.09 19.16 17.05
CA VAL A 84 13.43 18.92 15.76
C VAL A 84 14.16 17.78 15.03
N PRO A 85 13.42 16.86 14.38
CA PRO A 85 14.03 15.85 13.52
C PRO A 85 14.74 16.51 12.34
N ASP A 86 15.61 15.74 11.66
CA ASP A 86 16.28 16.23 10.45
C ASP A 86 15.25 16.63 9.37
N ALA A 87 15.61 17.59 8.53
CA ALA A 87 14.74 18.18 7.51
C ALA A 87 14.12 17.11 6.60
N ASP A 88 14.89 16.08 6.24
CA ASP A 88 14.44 14.97 5.40
C ASP A 88 13.34 14.13 6.10
N ARG A 89 13.46 13.92 7.41
CA ARG A 89 12.45 13.19 8.21
C ARG A 89 11.18 14.01 8.42
N ALA A 90 11.33 15.31 8.65
CA ALA A 90 10.21 16.24 8.72
C ALA A 90 9.43 16.27 7.38
N ALA A 91 10.15 16.38 6.26
CA ALA A 91 9.55 16.34 4.92
C ALA A 91 8.87 14.99 4.62
N SER A 92 9.47 13.88 5.05
CA SER A 92 8.88 12.54 4.91
C SER A 92 7.57 12.43 5.70
N LEU A 93 7.54 12.92 6.95
CA LEU A 93 6.33 12.98 7.75
C LEU A 93 5.24 13.82 7.07
N ASP A 94 5.59 15.01 6.59
CA ASP A 94 4.66 15.92 5.88
C ASP A 94 4.08 15.26 4.62
N PHE A 95 4.92 14.55 3.87
CA PHE A 95 4.49 13.77 2.71
C PHE A 95 3.47 12.69 3.10
N TRP A 96 3.77 11.85 4.08
CA TRP A 96 2.91 10.72 4.44
C TRP A 96 1.58 11.18 5.06
N LEU A 97 1.59 12.21 5.91
CA LEU A 97 0.35 12.83 6.41
C LEU A 97 -0.50 13.37 5.26
N SER A 98 0.12 14.04 4.29
CA SER A 98 -0.56 14.57 3.10
C SER A 98 -1.12 13.45 2.22
N ALA A 99 -0.37 12.36 2.03
CA ALA A 99 -0.82 11.21 1.25
C ALA A 99 -2.06 10.57 1.88
N VAL A 100 -2.05 10.33 3.20
CA VAL A 100 -3.22 9.80 3.93
C VAL A 100 -4.39 10.79 3.88
N PHE A 101 -4.12 12.08 4.04
CA PHE A 101 -5.14 13.12 3.98
C PHE A 101 -5.87 13.16 2.62
N VAL A 102 -5.13 13.12 1.52
CA VAL A 102 -5.67 13.24 0.15
C VAL A 102 -6.31 11.95 -0.32
N HIS A 103 -5.66 10.82 -0.11
CA HIS A 103 -6.04 9.55 -0.74
C HIS A 103 -6.89 8.64 0.16
N ALA A 104 -6.93 8.88 1.48
CA ALA A 104 -7.66 8.05 2.43
C ALA A 104 -8.59 8.90 3.33
N PRO A 105 -9.62 9.56 2.76
CA PRO A 105 -10.46 10.51 3.50
C PRO A 105 -11.23 9.87 4.67
N ASP A 106 -11.65 8.62 4.53
CA ASP A 106 -12.43 7.90 5.55
C ASP A 106 -11.58 7.02 6.48
N ALA A 107 -10.28 6.91 6.18
CA ALA A 107 -9.38 6.03 6.89
C ALA A 107 -8.99 6.60 8.26
N ARG A 108 -8.65 5.70 9.18
CA ARG A 108 -8.20 6.07 10.53
C ARG A 108 -6.68 6.15 10.58
N LEU A 109 -6.15 7.08 11.36
CA LEU A 109 -4.72 7.28 11.54
C LEU A 109 -4.30 6.85 12.95
N VAL A 110 -3.19 6.14 13.04
CA VAL A 110 -2.47 5.85 14.26
C VAL A 110 -1.01 6.22 14.04
N ILE A 111 -0.39 6.86 15.02
CA ILE A 111 1.04 7.18 14.99
C ILE A 111 1.74 6.30 16.02
N VAL A 112 2.80 5.62 15.60
CA VAL A 112 3.61 4.74 16.44
C VAL A 112 5.00 5.32 16.57
N GLY A 113 5.42 5.57 17.79
CA GLY A 113 6.78 5.95 18.11
C GLY A 113 7.63 4.72 18.40
N SER A 114 8.36 4.23 17.41
CA SER A 114 9.31 3.12 17.55
C SER A 114 10.59 3.53 18.28
N HIS A 115 11.38 2.56 18.73
CA HIS A 115 12.66 2.77 19.42
C HIS A 115 12.52 3.56 20.74
N ALA A 116 11.41 3.40 21.45
CA ALA A 116 11.24 4.01 22.78
C ALA A 116 12.31 3.53 23.79
N ASP A 117 12.84 2.32 23.58
CA ASP A 117 13.94 1.73 24.35
C ASP A 117 15.27 2.48 24.19
N ALA A 118 15.47 3.17 23.06
CA ALA A 118 16.67 3.96 22.82
C ALA A 118 16.70 5.29 23.59
N ILE A 119 15.59 5.67 24.23
CA ILE A 119 15.47 6.88 25.04
C ILE A 119 15.62 6.51 26.53
N PRO A 120 16.64 7.07 27.23
CA PRO A 120 16.78 6.94 28.68
C PRO A 120 15.53 7.39 29.44
N GLU A 121 15.15 6.68 30.50
CA GLU A 121 13.89 6.91 31.24
C GLU A 121 13.75 8.36 31.73
N ASP A 122 14.84 8.96 32.21
CA ASP A 122 14.93 10.36 32.66
C ASP A 122 14.71 11.38 31.53
N GLN A 123 14.84 10.97 30.27
CA GLN A 123 14.71 11.83 29.08
C GLN A 123 13.39 11.60 28.31
N ARG A 124 12.65 10.53 28.62
CA ARG A 124 11.43 10.13 27.87
C ARG A 124 10.36 11.21 27.85
N ALA A 125 10.04 11.79 29.00
CA ALA A 125 8.99 12.81 29.09
C ALA A 125 9.30 14.02 28.17
N ALA A 126 10.53 14.52 28.21
CA ALA A 126 10.95 15.64 27.37
C ALA A 126 11.00 15.27 25.87
N ALA A 127 11.42 14.05 25.52
CA ALA A 127 11.40 13.57 24.14
C ALA A 127 9.97 13.43 23.61
N TYR A 128 9.06 12.83 24.39
CA TYR A 128 7.67 12.61 24.00
C TYR A 128 6.89 13.91 23.87
N GLN A 129 7.19 14.90 24.72
CA GLN A 129 6.62 16.24 24.59
C GLN A 129 7.03 16.87 23.25
N ARG A 130 8.33 16.85 22.91
CA ARG A 130 8.82 17.38 21.62
C ARG A 130 8.18 16.70 20.41
N VAL A 131 8.00 15.39 20.45
CA VAL A 131 7.28 14.65 19.39
C VAL A 131 5.83 15.10 19.32
N SER A 132 5.15 15.23 20.47
CA SER A 132 3.74 15.66 20.52
C SER A 132 3.56 17.08 19.99
N ASP A 133 4.45 18.02 20.33
CA ASP A 133 4.42 19.39 19.83
C ASP A 133 4.64 19.42 18.31
N HIS A 134 5.61 18.65 17.82
CA HIS A 134 5.92 18.53 16.39
C HIS A 134 4.76 17.94 15.58
N LEU A 135 4.03 16.99 16.15
CA LEU A 135 2.83 16.40 15.55
C LEU A 135 1.65 17.38 15.57
N HIS A 136 1.41 18.08 16.69
CA HIS A 136 0.36 19.09 16.80
C HIS A 136 0.53 20.18 15.74
N GLU A 137 1.75 20.73 15.58
CA GLU A 137 2.01 21.80 14.61
C GLU A 137 1.58 21.45 13.17
N ARG A 138 1.70 20.17 12.81
CA ARG A 138 1.33 19.63 11.50
C ARG A 138 -0.15 19.31 11.42
N LEU A 139 -0.67 18.60 12.41
CA LEU A 139 -2.04 18.11 12.42
C LEU A 139 -3.06 19.25 12.60
N ASP A 140 -2.69 20.35 13.28
CA ASP A 140 -3.51 21.55 13.36
C ASP A 140 -3.81 22.18 11.99
N ARG A 141 -2.89 22.02 11.03
CA ARG A 141 -3.09 22.45 9.63
C ARG A 141 -4.01 21.51 8.86
N MET A 142 -4.35 20.36 9.43
CA MET A 142 -5.12 19.28 8.80
C MET A 142 -6.25 18.79 9.75
N PRO A 143 -7.21 19.66 10.13
CA PRO A 143 -8.15 19.38 11.21
C PRO A 143 -9.00 18.12 10.98
N SER A 144 -9.36 17.80 9.73
CA SER A 144 -10.11 16.57 9.43
C SER A 144 -9.24 15.30 9.45
N LEU A 145 -7.92 15.40 9.24
CA LEU A 145 -7.01 14.28 9.51
C LEU A 145 -6.82 14.12 11.02
N PHE A 146 -6.66 15.23 11.74
CA PHE A 146 -6.50 15.20 13.20
C PHE A 146 -7.73 14.58 13.88
N ALA A 147 -8.95 14.92 13.44
CA ALA A 147 -10.18 14.29 13.94
C ALA A 147 -10.26 12.76 13.71
N ARG A 148 -9.44 12.22 12.80
CA ARG A 148 -9.35 10.78 12.49
C ARG A 148 -8.19 10.07 13.19
N LEU A 149 -7.31 10.81 13.86
CA LEU A 149 -6.21 10.26 14.65
C LEU A 149 -6.75 9.57 15.90
N ARG A 150 -6.31 8.34 16.14
CA ARG A 150 -6.44 7.67 17.43
C ARG A 150 -5.13 7.85 18.19
N GLY A 151 -5.15 8.70 19.20
CA GLY A 151 -4.04 8.87 20.14
C GLY A 151 -4.03 7.81 21.24
N ASN A 152 -2.96 7.82 22.03
CA ASN A 152 -2.82 7.02 23.23
C ASN A 152 -3.44 7.78 24.42
N GLU A 153 -4.68 7.45 24.75
CA GLU A 153 -5.47 8.13 25.79
C GLU A 153 -4.89 7.91 27.19
N GLU A 154 -4.31 6.73 27.47
CA GLU A 154 -3.74 6.40 28.78
C GLU A 154 -2.50 7.25 29.11
N ASP A 155 -1.60 7.40 28.13
CA ASP A 155 -0.37 8.19 28.30
C ASP A 155 -0.56 9.67 27.94
N GLN A 156 -1.76 10.06 27.49
CA GLN A 156 -2.08 11.41 27.00
C GLN A 156 -1.16 11.87 25.85
N LEU A 157 -0.84 10.96 24.92
CA LEU A 157 0.04 11.20 23.78
C LEU A 157 -0.73 11.11 22.46
N LEU A 158 -0.29 11.85 21.45
CA LEU A 158 -0.80 11.72 20.07
C LEU A 158 -0.33 10.44 19.37
N PHE A 159 0.58 9.69 19.99
CA PHE A 159 1.21 8.50 19.43
C PHE A 159 1.38 7.39 20.48
N PHE A 160 1.65 6.17 20.02
CA PHE A 160 1.93 5.01 20.86
C PHE A 160 3.44 4.76 20.92
N PRO A 161 4.13 5.03 22.05
CA PRO A 161 5.54 4.66 22.19
C PRO A 161 5.68 3.13 22.29
N VAL A 162 6.58 2.57 21.49
CA VAL A 162 6.84 1.13 21.39
C VAL A 162 8.32 0.86 21.62
N ASP A 163 8.60 -0.05 22.56
CA ASP A 163 9.90 -0.65 22.80
C ASP A 163 10.12 -1.76 21.77
N ASN A 164 11.17 -1.63 20.94
CA ASN A 164 11.46 -2.59 19.88
C ASN A 164 12.39 -3.73 20.35
N SER A 165 13.02 -3.57 21.51
CA SER A 165 14.12 -4.42 21.97
C SER A 165 13.65 -5.66 22.72
N ARG A 166 12.49 -5.62 23.39
CA ARG A 166 12.02 -6.71 24.26
C ARG A 166 10.50 -6.78 24.45
N SER A 167 10.00 -8.02 24.46
CA SER A 167 8.74 -8.45 25.09
C SER A 167 8.85 -8.50 26.62
N THR A 168 9.41 -7.48 27.26
CA THR A 168 9.37 -7.30 28.72
C THR A 168 7.99 -6.82 29.14
N GLU A 169 7.52 -7.09 30.37
CA GLU A 169 6.18 -6.66 30.82
C GLU A 169 5.94 -5.14 30.66
N GLN A 170 6.97 -4.29 30.84
CA GLN A 170 6.87 -2.85 30.62
C GLN A 170 6.91 -2.45 29.13
N GLY A 171 7.72 -3.11 28.29
CA GLY A 171 7.74 -2.89 26.83
C GLY A 171 6.48 -3.42 26.14
N GLN A 172 5.86 -4.44 26.73
CA GLN A 172 4.62 -5.06 26.26
C GLN A 172 3.42 -4.13 26.42
N GLN A 173 3.40 -3.25 27.43
CA GLN A 173 2.30 -2.30 27.66
C GLN A 173 2.07 -1.36 26.46
N GLY A 174 3.13 -0.79 25.89
CA GLY A 174 3.01 0.09 24.72
C GLY A 174 2.44 -0.64 23.51
N VAL A 175 2.91 -1.87 23.26
CA VAL A 175 2.40 -2.74 22.19
C VAL A 175 0.96 -3.18 22.45
N ASP A 176 0.61 -3.48 23.70
CA ASP A 176 -0.74 -3.92 24.08
C ASP A 176 -1.76 -2.80 23.93
N ARG A 177 -1.41 -1.57 24.32
CA ARG A 177 -2.22 -0.37 24.07
C ARG A 177 -2.41 -0.12 22.58
N LEU A 178 -1.33 -0.18 21.80
CA LEU A 178 -1.41 -0.07 20.34
C LEU A 178 -2.33 -1.16 19.77
N ARG A 179 -2.19 -2.41 20.21
CA ARG A 179 -3.04 -3.53 19.77
C ARG A 179 -4.50 -3.30 20.14
N ALA A 180 -4.78 -2.84 21.36
CA ALA A 180 -6.13 -2.51 21.79
C ALA A 180 -6.74 -1.40 20.94
N ALA A 181 -5.98 -0.33 20.66
CA ALA A 181 -6.40 0.77 19.79
C ALA A 181 -6.68 0.29 18.35
N LEU A 182 -5.78 -0.51 17.76
CA LEU A 182 -5.96 -1.08 16.42
C LEU A 182 -7.19 -2.00 16.35
N ASN A 183 -7.40 -2.85 17.36
CA ASN A 183 -8.58 -3.72 17.43
C ASN A 183 -9.87 -2.89 17.55
N GLY A 184 -9.87 -1.84 18.39
CA GLY A 184 -11.00 -0.92 18.52
C GLY A 184 -11.34 -0.22 17.20
N LEU A 185 -10.32 0.30 16.51
CA LEU A 185 -10.50 0.93 15.19
C LEU A 185 -11.01 -0.05 14.14
N ALA A 186 -10.53 -1.30 14.14
CA ALA A 186 -10.97 -2.33 13.21
C ALA A 186 -12.45 -2.70 13.46
N LEU A 187 -12.88 -2.76 14.72
CA LEU A 187 -14.29 -2.97 15.08
C LEU A 187 -15.16 -1.78 14.67
N GLU A 188 -14.74 -0.54 14.95
CA GLU A 188 -15.45 0.66 14.51
C GLU A 188 -15.60 0.73 12.99
N ALA A 189 -14.54 0.39 12.24
CA ALA A 189 -14.56 0.35 10.79
C ALA A 189 -15.53 -0.73 10.27
N ALA A 190 -15.52 -1.92 10.88
CA ALA A 190 -16.45 -3.00 10.56
C ALA A 190 -17.91 -2.62 10.85
N GLU A 191 -18.18 -1.85 11.91
CA GLU A 191 -19.53 -1.38 12.25
C GLU A 191 -20.07 -0.31 11.30
N ARG A 192 -19.19 0.55 10.75
CA ARG A 192 -19.57 1.53 9.73
C ARG A 192 -19.78 0.91 8.36
N MET A 193 -19.19 -0.26 8.12
CA MET A 193 -19.28 -0.95 6.85
C MET A 193 -20.70 -1.46 6.62
N GLN A 194 -21.26 -1.12 5.46
CA GLN A 194 -22.56 -1.66 5.07
C GLN A 194 -22.47 -3.17 4.81
N ARG A 195 -23.58 -3.87 5.01
CA ARG A 195 -23.67 -5.31 4.71
C ARG A 195 -23.37 -5.53 3.23
N ILE A 196 -22.39 -6.39 2.94
CA ILE A 196 -22.03 -6.78 1.58
C ILE A 196 -23.07 -7.78 1.07
N PRO A 197 -23.71 -7.55 -0.09
CA PRO A 197 -24.61 -8.53 -0.69
C PRO A 197 -23.90 -9.87 -0.93
N THR A 198 -24.55 -10.99 -0.59
CA THR A 198 -23.95 -12.33 -0.76
C THR A 198 -23.55 -12.61 -2.22
N ARG A 199 -24.30 -12.10 -3.20
CA ARG A 199 -23.94 -12.19 -4.63
C ARG A 199 -22.63 -11.47 -4.96
N TRP A 200 -22.35 -10.33 -4.33
CA TRP A 200 -21.10 -9.60 -4.52
C TRP A 200 -19.92 -10.35 -3.91
N ALA A 201 -20.12 -10.91 -2.71
CA ALA A 201 -19.13 -11.74 -2.06
C ALA A 201 -18.80 -13.00 -2.88
N HIS A 202 -19.82 -13.64 -3.46
CA HIS A 202 -19.66 -14.82 -4.31
C HIS A 202 -18.97 -14.47 -5.63
N PHE A 203 -19.37 -13.39 -6.29
CA PHE A 203 -18.69 -12.86 -7.48
C PHE A 203 -17.19 -12.61 -7.21
N PHE A 204 -16.86 -11.93 -6.10
CA PHE A 204 -15.47 -11.67 -5.73
C PHE A 204 -14.67 -12.96 -5.49
N HIS A 205 -15.28 -13.95 -4.84
CA HIS A 205 -14.65 -15.26 -4.66
C HIS A 205 -14.31 -15.93 -5.99
N GLU A 206 -15.26 -15.99 -6.92
CA GLU A 206 -15.02 -16.60 -8.24
C GLU A 206 -14.09 -15.76 -9.11
N LEU A 207 -14.08 -14.43 -8.95
CA LEU A 207 -13.12 -13.55 -9.64
C LEU A 207 -11.68 -13.96 -9.33
N GLY A 208 -11.39 -14.25 -8.05
CA GLY A 208 -10.10 -14.76 -7.59
C GLY A 208 -9.83 -16.21 -7.98
N ARG A 209 -10.86 -17.08 -7.97
CA ARG A 209 -10.71 -18.54 -8.18
C ARG A 209 -10.59 -18.94 -9.65
N ALA A 210 -11.25 -18.23 -10.57
CA ALA A 210 -11.34 -18.54 -12.00
C ALA A 210 -10.02 -18.37 -12.79
N GLY A 211 -8.87 -18.36 -12.12
CA GLY A 211 -7.56 -18.14 -12.74
C GLY A 211 -6.38 -18.74 -11.98
N GLY A 212 -6.60 -19.70 -11.08
CA GLY A 212 -5.55 -20.27 -10.25
C GLY A 212 -5.21 -19.40 -9.04
N ALA A 213 -4.04 -19.62 -8.42
CA ALA A 213 -3.56 -18.74 -7.36
C ALA A 213 -3.45 -17.28 -7.89
N PRO A 214 -3.58 -16.23 -7.06
CA PRO A 214 -3.43 -14.84 -7.52
C PRO A 214 -2.15 -14.56 -8.33
N ARG A 215 -1.10 -15.37 -8.12
CA ARG A 215 0.15 -15.35 -8.88
C ARG A 215 0.05 -15.87 -10.32
N GLU A 216 -0.91 -16.75 -10.61
CA GLU A 216 -1.13 -17.35 -11.94
C GLU A 216 -1.95 -16.44 -12.84
N ARG A 217 -2.78 -15.55 -12.25
CA ARG A 217 -3.56 -14.58 -13.02
C ARG A 217 -3.75 -13.28 -12.23
N PRO A 218 -2.79 -12.34 -12.33
CA PRO A 218 -2.70 -11.19 -11.43
C PRO A 218 -3.75 -10.09 -11.69
N PHE A 219 -4.54 -10.20 -12.75
CA PHE A 219 -5.63 -9.28 -13.07
C PHE A 219 -6.78 -9.98 -13.82
N ARG A 220 -7.87 -9.24 -14.01
CA ARG A 220 -9.00 -9.56 -14.89
C ARG A 220 -9.37 -8.34 -15.72
N THR A 221 -9.63 -8.50 -17.01
CA THR A 221 -10.13 -7.38 -17.81
C THR A 221 -11.53 -6.98 -17.35
N LEU A 222 -11.94 -5.73 -17.58
CA LEU A 222 -13.32 -5.33 -17.25
C LEU A 222 -14.36 -6.12 -18.04
N GLN A 223 -14.04 -6.56 -19.26
CA GLN A 223 -14.92 -7.42 -20.04
C GLN A 223 -15.11 -8.79 -19.37
N GLU A 224 -14.04 -9.38 -18.83
CA GLU A 224 -14.12 -10.63 -18.07
C GLU A 224 -14.92 -10.46 -16.77
N CYS A 225 -14.72 -9.33 -16.07
CA CYS A 225 -15.51 -8.99 -14.88
C CYS A 225 -17.00 -8.86 -15.21
N ARG A 226 -17.36 -8.21 -16.33
CA ARG A 226 -18.75 -8.09 -16.80
C ARG A 226 -19.37 -9.44 -17.10
N ARG A 227 -18.69 -10.24 -17.92
CA ARG A 227 -19.18 -11.58 -18.29
C ARG A 227 -19.38 -12.47 -17.06
N LEU A 228 -18.42 -12.48 -16.13
CA LEU A 228 -18.57 -13.23 -14.89
C LEU A 228 -19.68 -12.65 -14.01
N GLY A 229 -19.78 -11.32 -13.92
CA GLY A 229 -20.78 -10.61 -13.13
C GLY A 229 -22.21 -10.93 -13.54
N GLU A 230 -22.47 -11.13 -14.84
CA GLU A 230 -23.78 -11.54 -15.36
C GLU A 230 -24.29 -12.84 -14.72
N GLU A 231 -23.40 -13.81 -14.46
CA GLU A 231 -23.74 -15.08 -13.79
C GLU A 231 -24.25 -14.86 -12.34
N PHE A 232 -23.91 -13.73 -11.72
CA PHE A 232 -24.33 -13.33 -10.38
C PHE A 232 -25.40 -12.22 -10.39
N GLY A 233 -25.94 -11.88 -11.56
CA GLY A 233 -26.95 -10.83 -11.73
C GLY A 233 -26.39 -9.39 -11.73
N LEU A 234 -25.07 -9.21 -11.81
CA LEU A 234 -24.40 -7.90 -11.93
C LEU A 234 -24.44 -7.43 -13.39
N THR A 235 -25.65 -7.25 -13.90
CA THR A 235 -25.91 -6.84 -15.29
C THR A 235 -25.79 -5.32 -15.46
N GLU A 236 -25.67 -4.84 -16.70
CA GLU A 236 -25.74 -3.40 -17.00
C GLU A 236 -27.00 -2.74 -16.44
N ALA A 237 -28.14 -3.44 -16.49
CA ALA A 237 -29.41 -2.96 -15.94
C ALA A 237 -29.39 -2.80 -14.41
N SER A 238 -28.61 -3.64 -13.70
CA SER A 238 -28.42 -3.50 -12.25
C SER A 238 -27.55 -2.30 -11.88
N GLY A 239 -26.58 -1.95 -12.74
CA GLY A 239 -25.57 -0.93 -12.43
C GLY A 239 -24.69 -1.24 -11.21
N GLU A 240 -24.65 -2.50 -10.76
CA GLU A 240 -24.02 -2.89 -9.49
C GLU A 240 -22.56 -3.34 -9.61
N LEU A 241 -22.07 -3.64 -10.81
CA LEU A 241 -20.71 -4.17 -11.00
C LEU A 241 -19.64 -3.17 -10.55
N GLU A 242 -19.69 -1.93 -11.03
CA GLU A 242 -18.74 -0.89 -10.67
C GLU A 242 -18.79 -0.53 -9.17
N PRO A 243 -19.96 -0.36 -8.54
CA PRO A 243 -20.07 -0.23 -7.07
C PRO A 243 -19.48 -1.42 -6.31
N CYS A 244 -19.70 -2.64 -6.79
CA CYS A 244 -19.14 -3.87 -6.22
C CYS A 244 -17.60 -3.84 -6.28
N LEU A 245 -17.02 -3.55 -7.45
CA LEU A 245 -15.57 -3.42 -7.62
C LEU A 245 -14.98 -2.29 -6.78
N ALA A 246 -15.64 -1.13 -6.73
CA ALA A 246 -15.22 0.01 -5.92
C ALA A 246 -15.21 -0.32 -4.42
N LEU A 247 -16.20 -1.07 -3.93
CA LEU A 247 -16.24 -1.54 -2.55
C LEU A 247 -15.02 -2.43 -2.24
N PHE A 248 -14.75 -3.44 -3.07
CA PHE A 248 -13.61 -4.34 -2.86
C PHE A 248 -12.25 -3.64 -3.06
N HIS A 249 -12.21 -2.58 -3.87
CA HIS A 249 -11.06 -1.69 -3.94
C HIS A 249 -10.84 -0.90 -2.65
N GLY A 250 -11.89 -0.26 -2.13
CA GLY A 250 -11.82 0.46 -0.85
C GLY A 250 -11.43 -0.43 0.33
N LEU A 251 -11.75 -1.73 0.25
CA LEU A 251 -11.36 -2.77 1.21
C LEU A 251 -9.90 -3.25 1.06
N GLY A 252 -9.17 -2.79 0.04
CA GLY A 252 -7.82 -3.25 -0.27
C GLY A 252 -7.75 -4.69 -0.80
N GLN A 253 -8.88 -5.26 -1.23
CA GLN A 253 -8.96 -6.65 -1.69
C GLN A 253 -8.58 -6.81 -3.17
N LEU A 254 -8.78 -5.77 -3.96
CA LEU A 254 -8.36 -5.66 -5.36
C LEU A 254 -7.99 -4.19 -5.65
N LEU A 255 -7.43 -3.92 -6.83
CA LEU A 255 -7.31 -2.54 -7.32
C LEU A 255 -8.24 -2.34 -8.50
N TYR A 256 -9.08 -1.32 -8.40
CA TYR A 256 -10.00 -0.92 -9.45
C TYR A 256 -9.97 0.61 -9.55
N PHE A 257 -9.70 1.10 -10.75
CA PHE A 257 -9.68 2.53 -11.03
C PHE A 257 -10.68 2.82 -12.12
N LYS A 258 -11.42 3.92 -11.98
CA LYS A 258 -12.42 4.28 -12.96
C LYS A 258 -11.74 4.57 -14.30
N GLY A 259 -12.12 3.83 -15.34
CA GLY A 259 -11.53 3.95 -16.67
C GLY A 259 -10.32 3.05 -16.92
N SER A 260 -9.85 2.28 -15.92
CA SER A 260 -8.81 1.26 -16.16
C SER A 260 -9.36 0.11 -17.02
N PRO A 261 -8.53 -0.52 -17.86
CA PRO A 261 -8.98 -1.64 -18.70
C PRO A 261 -9.23 -2.93 -17.91
N ALA A 262 -8.72 -3.00 -16.68
CA ALA A 262 -8.67 -4.19 -15.87
C ALA A 262 -8.77 -3.89 -14.37
N VAL A 263 -9.06 -4.95 -13.62
CA VAL A 263 -9.04 -5.03 -12.16
C VAL A 263 -7.83 -5.86 -11.75
N VAL A 264 -6.99 -5.32 -10.86
CA VAL A 264 -5.80 -6.01 -10.37
C VAL A 264 -6.15 -6.86 -9.15
N LEU A 265 -5.84 -8.15 -9.23
CA LEU A 265 -6.04 -9.14 -8.17
C LEU A 265 -4.77 -9.41 -7.37
N ASP A 266 -3.59 -9.11 -7.91
CA ASP A 266 -2.33 -9.12 -7.17
C ASP A 266 -1.70 -7.71 -7.19
N PRO A 267 -1.93 -6.88 -6.15
CA PRO A 267 -1.33 -5.55 -6.07
C PRO A 267 0.20 -5.57 -6.14
N GLN A 268 0.86 -6.62 -5.61
CA GLN A 268 2.32 -6.74 -5.67
C GLN A 268 2.79 -6.90 -7.13
N TRP A 269 2.03 -7.58 -7.98
CA TRP A 269 2.37 -7.71 -9.39
C TRP A 269 2.40 -6.35 -10.11
N LEU A 270 1.41 -5.49 -9.86
CA LEU A 270 1.40 -4.15 -10.43
C LEU A 270 2.53 -3.31 -9.83
N LEU A 271 2.73 -3.38 -8.51
CA LEU A 271 3.80 -2.66 -7.82
C LEU A 271 5.18 -3.00 -8.38
N ASP A 272 5.47 -4.28 -8.59
CA ASP A 272 6.74 -4.73 -9.14
C ASP A 272 6.95 -4.22 -10.57
N ALA A 273 5.90 -4.23 -11.40
CA ALA A 273 5.98 -3.69 -12.76
C ALA A 273 6.26 -2.19 -12.78
N MET A 274 5.60 -1.42 -11.89
CA MET A 274 5.86 0.00 -11.73
C MET A 274 7.27 0.24 -11.19
N ALA A 275 7.73 -0.56 -10.23
CA ALA A 275 9.06 -0.47 -9.64
C ALA A 275 10.18 -0.73 -10.66
N GLU A 276 10.00 -1.63 -11.62
CA GLU A 276 10.98 -1.85 -12.70
C GLU A 276 11.12 -0.64 -13.63
N VAL A 277 10.02 0.07 -13.90
CA VAL A 277 10.02 1.28 -14.74
C VAL A 277 10.56 2.47 -13.97
N VAL A 278 10.01 2.76 -12.80
CA VAL A 278 10.46 3.90 -11.98
C VAL A 278 11.89 3.65 -11.46
N GLY A 279 12.26 2.40 -11.15
CA GLY A 279 13.56 1.98 -10.62
C GLY A 279 14.61 1.66 -11.68
N CYS A 280 14.31 1.97 -12.95
CA CYS A 280 15.12 1.70 -14.14
C CYS A 280 16.65 1.75 -13.98
N PRO A 281 17.27 2.72 -13.27
CA PRO A 281 18.73 2.81 -13.16
C PRO A 281 19.39 1.58 -12.51
N ARG A 282 18.72 0.88 -11.59
CA ARG A 282 19.30 -0.31 -10.92
C ARG A 282 19.20 -1.57 -11.79
N VAL A 283 18.12 -1.71 -12.54
CA VAL A 283 17.88 -2.85 -13.45
C VAL A 283 18.76 -2.74 -14.71
N LEU A 284 19.01 -1.51 -15.16
CA LEU A 284 19.73 -1.22 -16.40
C LEU A 284 21.22 -0.87 -16.21
N ALA A 285 21.74 -0.88 -14.98
CA ALA A 285 23.12 -0.49 -14.66
C ALA A 285 24.21 -1.25 -15.46
N ASN A 286 23.89 -2.47 -15.91
CA ASN A 286 24.80 -3.33 -16.68
C ASN A 286 24.41 -3.47 -18.17
N GLN A 287 23.49 -2.63 -18.68
CA GLN A 287 23.04 -2.68 -20.07
C GLN A 287 23.88 -1.75 -20.97
N PRO A 288 24.04 -2.08 -22.27
CA PRO A 288 24.86 -1.28 -23.17
C PRO A 288 24.30 0.15 -23.32
N PRO A 289 25.15 1.20 -23.24
CA PRO A 289 24.74 2.60 -23.26
C PRO A 289 23.79 3.03 -24.39
N PRO A 290 23.89 2.51 -25.64
CA PRO A 290 22.98 2.91 -26.72
C PRO A 290 21.51 2.61 -26.41
N LEU A 291 21.23 1.56 -25.64
CA LEU A 291 19.87 1.13 -25.30
C LEU A 291 19.24 2.03 -24.22
N THR A 292 20.06 2.65 -23.38
CA THR A 292 19.61 3.36 -22.18
C THR A 292 19.87 4.88 -22.23
N ALA A 293 20.63 5.35 -23.22
CA ALA A 293 21.05 6.73 -23.34
C ALA A 293 19.86 7.70 -23.39
N ALA A 294 18.82 7.40 -24.19
CA ALA A 294 17.64 8.24 -24.33
C ALA A 294 16.82 8.35 -23.03
N LEU A 295 16.74 7.25 -22.28
CA LEU A 295 16.07 7.22 -20.98
C LEU A 295 16.82 8.05 -19.94
N PHE A 296 18.15 7.93 -19.87
CA PHE A 296 18.96 8.64 -18.89
C PHE A 296 19.17 10.13 -19.22
N SER A 297 19.17 10.51 -20.50
CA SER A 297 19.37 11.90 -20.92
C SER A 297 18.07 12.70 -21.05
N GLY A 298 17.00 12.06 -21.52
CA GLY A 298 15.74 12.72 -21.89
C GLY A 298 14.50 12.09 -21.29
N GLY A 299 14.62 11.04 -20.48
CA GLY A 299 13.47 10.33 -19.92
C GLY A 299 12.67 9.52 -20.95
N GLU A 300 13.23 9.25 -22.14
CA GLU A 300 12.56 8.51 -23.21
C GLU A 300 12.76 6.99 -23.05
N LEU A 301 11.66 6.25 -22.96
CA LEU A 301 11.61 4.80 -22.87
C LEU A 301 11.05 4.22 -24.17
N ASP A 302 11.83 3.41 -24.88
CA ASP A 302 11.36 2.71 -26.08
C ASP A 302 10.69 1.37 -25.74
N LYS A 303 9.86 0.87 -26.66
CA LYS A 303 9.12 -0.39 -26.51
C LYS A 303 10.00 -1.62 -26.35
N GLY A 304 11.17 -1.66 -26.99
CA GLY A 304 12.13 -2.75 -26.83
C GLY A 304 12.75 -2.76 -25.44
N LEU A 305 13.11 -1.59 -24.91
CA LEU A 305 13.63 -1.44 -23.56
C LEU A 305 12.58 -1.79 -22.50
N LEU A 306 11.31 -1.36 -22.69
CA LEU A 306 10.21 -1.74 -21.82
C LEU A 306 9.97 -3.27 -21.81
N ALA A 307 10.01 -3.91 -22.99
CA ALA A 307 9.94 -5.36 -23.08
C ALA A 307 11.12 -6.07 -22.39
N HIS A 308 12.29 -5.44 -22.36
CA HIS A 308 13.45 -5.96 -21.63
C HIS A 308 13.33 -5.80 -20.12
N LEU A 309 12.74 -4.71 -19.63
CA LEU A 309 12.41 -4.56 -18.20
C LEU A 309 11.49 -5.70 -17.79
N TRP A 310 10.35 -5.83 -18.48
CA TRP A 310 9.33 -6.83 -18.19
C TRP A 310 9.59 -8.22 -18.80
N ARG A 311 10.86 -8.59 -19.03
CA ARG A 311 11.22 -9.89 -19.62
C ARG A 311 10.99 -11.09 -18.70
N GLY A 312 10.79 -10.84 -17.41
CA GLY A 312 10.54 -11.88 -16.42
C GLY A 312 9.22 -12.61 -16.68
N GLU A 313 9.16 -13.91 -16.34
CA GLU A 313 7.95 -14.73 -16.50
C GLU A 313 6.71 -14.12 -15.84
N ARG A 314 6.90 -13.33 -14.78
CA ARG A 314 5.85 -12.62 -14.04
C ARG A 314 5.03 -11.65 -14.90
N PHE A 315 5.62 -11.08 -15.95
CA PHE A 315 4.96 -10.09 -16.81
C PHE A 315 4.67 -10.62 -18.22
N ALA A 316 5.10 -11.86 -18.50
CA ALA A 316 4.94 -12.48 -19.80
C ALA A 316 3.47 -12.50 -20.24
N GLY A 317 3.19 -11.98 -21.44
CA GLY A 317 1.83 -11.92 -21.98
C GLY A 317 0.93 -10.84 -21.39
N HIS A 318 1.45 -9.94 -20.54
CA HIS A 318 0.66 -8.91 -19.86
C HIS A 318 1.07 -7.46 -20.17
N ALA A 319 2.04 -7.26 -21.08
CA ALA A 319 2.59 -5.94 -21.40
C ALA A 319 1.54 -4.88 -21.72
N ALA A 320 0.58 -5.15 -22.62
CA ALA A 320 -0.44 -4.17 -22.99
C ALA A 320 -1.33 -3.72 -21.82
N THR A 321 -1.57 -4.61 -20.84
CA THR A 321 -2.35 -4.25 -19.65
C THR A 321 -1.51 -3.42 -18.68
N LEU A 322 -0.24 -3.76 -18.51
CA LEU A 322 0.70 -2.99 -17.69
C LEU A 322 0.95 -1.60 -18.27
N GLU A 323 1.16 -1.50 -19.60
CA GLU A 323 1.25 -0.24 -20.34
C GLU A 323 0.05 0.66 -20.01
N ALA A 324 -1.17 0.13 -20.18
CA ALA A 324 -2.38 0.90 -19.92
C ALA A 324 -2.55 1.31 -18.44
N PHE A 325 -2.10 0.51 -17.48
CA PHE A 325 -2.08 0.92 -16.07
C PHE A 325 -1.06 2.03 -15.82
N LEU A 326 0.17 1.89 -16.31
CA LEU A 326 1.21 2.89 -16.10
C LEU A 326 0.88 4.21 -16.82
N GLU A 327 0.21 4.16 -17.97
CA GLU A 327 -0.35 5.33 -18.64
C GLU A 327 -1.48 5.96 -17.81
N HIS A 328 -2.36 5.15 -17.23
CA HIS A 328 -3.44 5.64 -16.37
C HIS A 328 -2.94 6.35 -15.10
N PHE A 329 -1.77 5.96 -14.59
CA PHE A 329 -1.13 6.59 -13.42
C PHE A 329 -0.09 7.66 -13.78
N ASP A 330 -0.03 8.09 -15.04
CA ASP A 330 0.95 9.06 -15.54
C ASP A 330 2.42 8.67 -15.27
N LEU A 331 2.70 7.38 -15.09
CA LEU A 331 4.06 6.86 -14.97
C LEU A 331 4.72 6.65 -16.34
N LEU A 332 3.90 6.47 -17.36
CA LEU A 332 4.28 6.47 -18.77
C LEU A 332 3.40 7.46 -19.51
N VAL A 333 4.01 8.40 -20.22
CA VAL A 333 3.28 9.33 -21.08
C VAL A 333 3.59 8.97 -22.53
N PRO A 334 2.61 8.54 -23.34
CA PRO A 334 2.88 8.14 -24.72
C PRO A 334 3.42 9.34 -25.51
N ALA A 335 4.51 9.13 -26.24
CA ALA A 335 5.01 10.14 -27.17
C ALA A 335 3.98 10.35 -28.30
N LEU A 336 3.78 11.59 -28.73
CA LEU A 336 2.85 11.91 -29.81
C LEU A 336 3.19 11.09 -31.07
N SER A 337 2.31 10.17 -31.44
CA SER A 337 2.43 9.37 -32.67
C SER A 337 1.06 8.99 -33.21
N ASP A 338 0.93 8.92 -34.54
CA ASP A 338 -0.26 8.36 -35.19
C ASP A 338 -0.24 6.83 -35.06
N GLY A 339 -0.86 6.29 -34.00
CA GLY A 339 -1.00 4.84 -33.75
C GLY A 339 -0.65 4.42 -32.33
N ALA A 340 -0.43 3.11 -32.14
CA ALA A 340 -0.01 2.58 -30.84
C ALA A 340 1.39 3.13 -30.48
N PRO A 341 1.59 3.58 -29.23
CA PRO A 341 2.86 4.19 -28.84
C PRO A 341 4.00 3.19 -29.00
N SER A 342 5.09 3.67 -29.59
CA SER A 342 6.37 2.95 -29.68
C SER A 342 7.42 3.49 -28.71
N ARG A 343 7.12 4.63 -28.08
CA ARG A 343 7.94 5.34 -27.11
C ARG A 343 7.07 6.02 -26.08
N TRP A 344 7.59 6.12 -24.86
CA TRP A 344 6.98 6.82 -23.75
C TRP A 344 7.99 7.77 -23.12
N LEU A 345 7.50 8.85 -22.53
CA LEU A 345 8.24 9.65 -21.57
C LEU A 345 7.97 9.11 -20.17
N VAL A 346 9.02 8.98 -19.37
CA VAL A 346 8.94 8.60 -17.95
C VAL A 346 9.13 9.88 -17.13
N PRO A 347 8.06 10.48 -16.56
CA PRO A 347 8.15 11.80 -15.96
C PRO A 347 9.19 11.92 -14.84
N SER A 348 9.35 10.87 -14.04
CA SER A 348 10.36 10.79 -12.98
C SER A 348 11.81 10.79 -13.48
N ARG A 349 12.02 10.66 -14.80
CA ARG A 349 13.32 10.62 -15.48
C ARG A 349 13.55 11.82 -16.41
N LEU A 350 12.59 12.73 -16.53
CA LEU A 350 12.80 13.95 -17.29
C LEU A 350 13.91 14.78 -16.63
N PRO A 351 14.81 15.40 -17.42
CA PRO A 351 15.82 16.28 -16.88
C PRO A 351 15.15 17.44 -16.15
N ARG A 352 15.62 17.74 -14.94
CA ARG A 352 15.20 18.97 -14.24
C ARG A 352 15.60 20.15 -15.12
N CYS A 353 14.65 21.00 -15.52
CA CYS A 353 14.98 22.22 -16.26
C CYS A 353 16.01 23.03 -15.46
N GLY A 354 17.25 23.07 -15.92
CA GLY A 354 18.32 23.85 -15.32
C GLY A 354 18.32 25.28 -15.85
N GLY A 355 18.31 26.25 -14.93
CA GLY A 355 18.87 27.59 -15.15
C GLY A 355 17.98 28.61 -15.85
N GLY A 356 17.02 29.19 -15.12
CA GLY A 356 16.69 30.59 -15.38
C GLY A 356 17.94 31.46 -15.16
N PRO A 357 18.16 32.54 -15.92
CA PRO A 357 19.34 33.38 -15.76
C PRO A 357 19.40 33.93 -14.32
N PRO A 358 20.60 34.22 -13.78
CA PRO A 358 20.69 34.89 -12.50
C PRO A 358 19.85 36.16 -12.60
N MET A 359 18.89 36.33 -11.68
CA MET A 359 18.21 37.59 -11.49
C MET A 359 19.31 38.62 -11.21
N GLY A 360 19.70 39.35 -12.24
CA GLY A 360 20.67 40.41 -12.15
C GLY A 360 20.18 41.35 -11.08
N GLY A 361 21.05 41.62 -10.09
CA GLY A 361 20.91 42.77 -9.21
C GLY A 361 20.87 44.01 -10.08
N GLY A 362 19.67 44.44 -10.44
CA GLY A 362 19.39 45.76 -10.96
C GLY A 362 19.01 46.63 -9.77
N GLY A 363 19.94 47.46 -9.32
CA GLY A 363 19.64 48.49 -8.35
C GLY A 363 18.65 49.50 -8.93
N VAL A 364 17.70 49.92 -8.09
CA VAL A 364 17.46 51.33 -7.74
C VAL A 364 17.12 51.35 -6.26
#